data_AF-A0A7S0LCU4-F1
#
_entry.id   AF-A0A7S0LCU4-F1
#
_cell.length_a   1.000
_cell.length_b   1.000
_cell.length_c   1.000
_cell.angle_alpha   90.00
_cell.angle_beta   90.00
_cell.angle_gamma   90.00
#
_symmetry.space_group_name_H-M   'P 1'
#
loop_
_entity.id
_entity.type
_entity.pdbx_description
1 polymer ?
#
loop_
_entity_poly.entity_id
_entity_poly.type
_entity_poly.pdbx_seq_one_letter_code
_entity_poly.pdbx_strand_id
1 'polypeptide(L)'
;DEYGDEIPTFVVSELSSGYPVINRPHSMAQFVKSPRFRELVTEEYVFIAETDHILLRPLPNLANETMPAAFNFGYMVAAGQAHIVDKFVPGLGGLTDPVGPSPVIIHVDQLLKVAQPWLDFSQRICKDGEAVASLGWVREMWGYAIAAASLGIKHRVLEAFQFEGGSIGNRNRQLSWPVAPTPVTPDGPLAPNGLPMPYYIFHYTYGIEYSTEGLPTELQVGEWSLDKRHYMGSSLPHSLTPPPTCAHDRAFILRSLFNNATESLGRSWSPANGRVGSAELGAFNHFSLRRENEANPARADPVGARILGTGPWDLSGTQGSTHFRIRSLWFLGNGWLSSPRGHGRWSVKEGVLTLDVCGLHLQLVAGFSENGWGLGCASSKGCEIRQSVLKAPMEHLSLWAQPAAAVTDELSLRVEGSGHYRGPKAGGL
;
A
#
# COMPACT_ATOMS: atom_id res chain seq x y z
N ASP A 1 9.40 5.48 28.41
CA ASP A 1 8.77 6.00 27.21
C ASP A 1 8.33 7.42 27.55
N GLU A 2 8.81 8.43 26.81
CA GLU A 2 8.44 9.85 27.02
C GLU A 2 6.95 10.13 26.73
N TYR A 3 6.25 9.20 26.08
CA TYR A 3 4.82 9.26 25.75
C TYR A 3 3.97 8.23 26.51
N GLY A 4 4.57 7.48 27.45
CA GLY A 4 3.87 6.42 28.18
C GLY A 4 2.70 6.92 29.04
N ASP A 5 2.65 8.23 29.31
CA ASP A 5 1.57 8.91 30.02
C ASP A 5 0.47 9.43 29.06
N GLU A 6 0.75 9.58 27.76
CA GLU A 6 -0.25 10.02 26.76
C GLU A 6 -1.15 8.88 26.30
N ILE A 7 -0.57 7.68 26.13
CA ILE A 7 -1.30 6.45 25.82
C ILE A 7 -1.14 5.50 27.00
N PRO A 8 -2.22 5.09 27.69
CA PRO A 8 -2.15 4.12 28.78
C PRO A 8 -1.36 2.88 28.37
N THR A 9 -0.15 2.75 28.93
CA THR A 9 0.82 1.74 28.49
C THR A 9 0.97 0.66 29.56
N PHE A 10 0.87 -0.60 29.14
CA PHE A 10 1.16 -1.76 29.98
C PHE A 10 2.48 -2.39 29.53
N VAL A 11 3.52 -2.25 30.36
CA VAL A 11 4.86 -2.78 30.06
C VAL A 11 4.94 -4.24 30.50
N VAL A 12 5.52 -5.07 29.63
CA VAL A 12 5.68 -6.51 29.82
C VAL A 12 7.13 -6.92 29.58
N SER A 13 7.52 -8.07 30.11
CA SER A 13 8.86 -8.62 29.87
C SER A 13 8.95 -9.18 28.45
N GLU A 14 10.07 -8.93 27.77
CA GLU A 14 10.34 -9.50 26.45
C GLU A 14 10.79 -10.98 26.55
N LEU A 15 10.36 -11.81 25.60
CA LEU A 15 10.83 -13.18 25.43
C LEU A 15 11.97 -13.24 24.39
N SER A 16 13.21 -13.25 24.88
CA SER A 16 14.39 -13.44 24.04
C SER A 16 14.44 -14.84 23.41
N SER A 17 14.04 -14.96 22.14
CA SER A 17 13.86 -16.26 21.46
C SER A 17 14.42 -16.33 20.04
N GLY A 18 15.17 -15.32 19.60
CA GLY A 18 15.62 -15.19 18.20
C GLY A 18 14.48 -14.92 17.19
N TYR A 19 13.23 -14.86 17.66
CA TYR A 19 12.05 -14.58 16.87
C TYR A 19 11.24 -13.45 17.51
N PRO A 20 11.46 -12.20 17.10
CA PRO A 20 10.89 -11.05 17.80
C PRO A 20 9.35 -11.06 17.80
N VAL A 21 8.73 -11.65 16.78
CA VAL A 21 7.27 -11.67 16.65
C VAL A 21 6.61 -12.56 17.72
N ILE A 22 7.35 -13.46 18.40
CA ILE A 22 6.81 -14.20 19.55
C ILE A 22 6.36 -13.28 20.69
N ASN A 23 6.92 -12.07 20.73
CA ASN A 23 6.57 -11.11 21.76
C ASN A 23 5.10 -10.69 21.66
N ARG A 24 4.44 -10.80 20.50
CA ARG A 24 2.99 -10.49 20.38
C ARG A 24 2.13 -11.39 21.28
N PRO A 25 2.13 -12.72 21.12
CA PRO A 25 1.40 -13.59 22.04
C PRO A 25 1.93 -13.50 23.48
N HIS A 26 3.24 -13.32 23.66
CA HIS A 26 3.84 -13.25 25.00
C HIS A 26 3.35 -12.03 25.79
N SER A 27 3.29 -10.87 25.14
CA SER A 27 2.76 -9.63 25.70
C SER A 27 1.28 -9.77 26.03
N MET A 28 0.48 -10.33 25.11
CA MET A 28 -0.95 -10.52 25.36
C MET A 28 -1.20 -11.48 26.53
N ALA A 29 -0.47 -12.60 26.59
CA ALA A 29 -0.57 -13.55 27.70
C ALA A 29 -0.20 -12.93 29.06
N GLN A 30 0.83 -12.10 29.12
CA GLN A 30 1.18 -11.34 30.33
C GLN A 30 0.11 -10.31 30.68
N PHE A 31 -0.39 -9.57 29.69
CA PHE A 31 -1.37 -8.52 29.88
C PHE A 31 -2.67 -9.07 30.46
N VAL A 32 -3.27 -10.10 29.84
CA VAL A 32 -4.58 -10.63 30.28
C VAL A 32 -4.52 -11.36 31.63
N LYS A 33 -3.34 -11.82 32.05
CA LYS A 33 -3.11 -12.44 33.37
C LYS A 33 -2.84 -11.41 34.46
N SER A 34 -2.52 -10.18 34.09
CA SER A 34 -2.26 -9.12 35.05
C SER A 34 -3.53 -8.76 35.81
N PRO A 35 -3.47 -8.57 37.14
CA PRO A 35 -4.59 -8.00 37.89
C PRO A 35 -5.05 -6.64 37.33
N ARG A 36 -4.14 -5.90 36.69
CA ARG A 36 -4.41 -4.60 36.07
C ARG A 36 -5.22 -4.69 34.78
N PHE A 37 -5.41 -5.87 34.20
CA PHE A 37 -6.13 -6.02 32.93
C PHE A 37 -7.55 -5.44 33.01
N ARG A 38 -8.32 -5.80 34.04
CA ARG A 38 -9.69 -5.29 34.23
C ARG A 38 -9.75 -3.88 34.81
N GLU A 39 -8.64 -3.35 35.32
CA GLU A 39 -8.52 -1.92 35.65
C GLU A 39 -8.38 -1.08 34.38
N LEU A 40 -7.70 -1.62 33.36
CA LEU A 40 -7.38 -0.92 32.11
C LEU A 40 -8.39 -1.17 30.98
N VAL A 41 -9.06 -2.33 30.99
CA VAL A 41 -10.04 -2.74 29.97
C VAL A 41 -11.39 -2.93 30.63
N THR A 42 -12.24 -1.91 30.48
CA THR A 42 -13.61 -1.89 31.05
C THR A 42 -14.66 -2.35 30.04
N GLU A 43 -14.29 -2.36 28.76
CA GLU A 43 -15.11 -2.71 27.62
C GLU A 43 -15.25 -4.23 27.47
N GLU A 44 -16.36 -4.64 26.85
CA GLU A 44 -16.65 -6.05 26.56
C GLU A 44 -15.85 -6.58 25.35
N TYR A 45 -15.39 -5.67 24.49
CA TYR A 45 -14.65 -5.98 23.27
C TYR A 45 -13.33 -5.22 23.23
N VAL A 46 -12.29 -5.89 22.74
CA VAL A 46 -11.01 -5.25 22.43
C VAL A 46 -10.77 -5.28 20.93
N PHE A 47 -10.13 -4.22 20.44
CA PHE A 47 -9.57 -4.17 19.09
C PHE A 47 -8.06 -4.37 19.18
N ILE A 48 -7.56 -5.47 18.63
CA ILE A 48 -6.13 -5.73 18.51
C ILE A 48 -5.68 -5.23 17.14
N ALA A 49 -4.70 -4.32 17.14
CA ALA A 49 -4.18 -3.64 15.95
C ALA A 49 -2.65 -3.70 15.90
N GLU A 50 -2.09 -3.49 14.72
CA GLU A 50 -0.65 -3.28 14.55
C GLU A 50 -0.32 -1.78 14.56
N THR A 51 0.92 -1.44 14.90
CA THR A 51 1.38 -0.04 14.93
C THR A 51 1.45 0.60 13.54
N ASP A 52 1.37 -0.21 12.49
CA ASP A 52 1.26 0.21 11.11
C ASP A 52 -0.18 0.15 10.55
N HIS A 53 -1.17 0.15 11.43
CA HIS A 53 -2.55 0.42 11.07
C HIS A 53 -2.88 1.91 11.17
N ILE A 54 -3.59 2.40 10.17
CA ILE A 54 -4.20 3.73 10.18
C ILE A 54 -5.70 3.58 10.01
N LEU A 55 -6.46 4.17 10.93
CA LEU A 55 -7.92 4.20 10.85
C LEU A 55 -8.34 5.24 9.81
N LEU A 56 -8.98 4.79 8.73
CA LEU A 56 -9.48 5.66 7.67
C LEU A 56 -10.83 6.29 8.01
N ARG A 57 -11.56 5.69 8.95
CA ARG A 57 -12.90 6.08 9.38
C ARG A 57 -13.21 5.44 10.74
N PRO A 58 -14.25 5.90 11.46
CA PRO A 58 -14.71 5.23 12.67
C PRO A 58 -14.97 3.75 12.42
N LEU A 59 -14.38 2.89 13.27
CA LEU A 59 -14.51 1.45 13.19
C LEU A 59 -15.70 0.99 14.06
N PRO A 60 -16.80 0.47 13.49
CA PRO A 60 -17.88 -0.10 14.28
C PRO A 60 -17.44 -1.40 14.96
N ASN A 61 -18.17 -1.84 15.99
CA ASN A 61 -17.99 -3.19 16.49
C ASN A 61 -18.52 -4.19 15.46
N LEU A 62 -17.61 -4.92 14.82
CA LEU A 62 -17.91 -5.91 13.79
C LEU A 62 -18.06 -7.32 14.36
N ALA A 63 -17.76 -7.51 15.66
CA ALA A 63 -17.84 -8.77 16.37
C ALA A 63 -19.15 -8.91 17.16
N ASN A 64 -19.37 -10.11 17.70
CA ASN A 64 -20.35 -10.35 18.77
C ASN A 64 -19.72 -11.25 19.85
N GLU A 65 -20.46 -11.56 20.91
CA GLU A 65 -19.97 -12.34 22.07
C GLU A 65 -19.35 -13.70 21.70
N THR A 66 -19.77 -14.29 20.59
CA THR A 66 -19.37 -15.64 20.15
C THR A 66 -18.50 -15.66 18.90
N MET A 67 -18.49 -14.57 18.13
CA MET A 67 -17.85 -14.50 16.81
C MET A 67 -17.01 -13.23 16.70
N PRO A 68 -15.68 -13.33 16.84
CA PRO A 68 -14.76 -12.24 16.57
C PRO A 68 -14.81 -11.81 15.10
N ALA A 69 -14.45 -10.56 14.81
CA ALA A 69 -14.27 -10.09 13.44
C ALA A 69 -12.79 -9.94 13.12
N ALA A 70 -12.34 -10.53 12.02
CA ALA A 70 -10.92 -10.53 11.63
C ALA A 70 -10.75 -10.33 10.13
N PHE A 71 -9.57 -9.86 9.73
CA PHE A 71 -9.23 -9.71 8.32
C PHE A 71 -8.87 -11.06 7.66
N ASN A 72 -9.19 -11.18 6.37
CA ASN A 72 -8.79 -12.31 5.55
C ASN A 72 -7.34 -12.17 5.05
N PHE A 73 -6.42 -12.88 5.68
CA PHE A 73 -5.06 -13.03 5.16
C PHE A 73 -5.04 -14.13 4.10
N GLY A 74 -5.20 -13.76 2.83
CA GLY A 74 -5.31 -14.71 1.73
C GLY A 74 -4.13 -15.69 1.57
N TYR A 75 -2.97 -15.39 2.16
CA TYR A 75 -1.80 -16.29 2.22
C TYR A 75 -1.86 -17.33 3.35
N MET A 76 -2.76 -17.18 4.33
CA MET A 76 -3.01 -18.13 5.42
C MET A 76 -3.89 -19.30 4.93
N VAL A 77 -3.40 -20.03 3.93
CA VAL A 77 -4.17 -21.08 3.24
C VAL A 77 -4.21 -22.37 4.09
N ALA A 78 -5.32 -22.57 4.81
CA ALA A 78 -5.50 -23.69 5.73
C ALA A 78 -5.23 -25.07 5.11
N ALA A 79 -5.77 -25.33 3.91
CA ALA A 79 -5.59 -26.61 3.22
C ALA A 79 -4.12 -26.88 2.84
N GLY A 80 -3.37 -25.83 2.50
CA GLY A 80 -1.95 -25.95 2.13
C GLY A 80 -1.05 -26.32 3.31
N GLN A 81 -1.48 -26.02 4.53
CA GLN A 81 -0.72 -26.25 5.77
C GLN A 81 -1.34 -27.34 6.65
N ALA A 82 -2.30 -28.10 6.14
CA ALA A 82 -3.05 -29.10 6.92
C ALA A 82 -2.13 -30.09 7.65
N HIS A 83 -1.14 -30.65 6.95
CA HIS A 83 -0.19 -31.60 7.52
C HIS A 83 0.65 -31.00 8.67
N ILE A 84 1.03 -29.71 8.59
CA ILE A 84 1.75 -29.02 9.66
C ILE A 84 0.83 -28.78 10.85
N VAL A 85 -0.39 -28.30 10.61
CA VAL A 85 -1.37 -28.02 11.66
C VAL A 85 -1.72 -29.29 12.45
N ASP A 86 -1.88 -30.42 11.76
CA ASP A 86 -2.20 -31.72 12.38
C ASP A 86 -1.09 -32.24 13.32
N LYS A 87 0.17 -31.81 13.15
CA LYS A 87 1.25 -32.11 14.10
C LYS A 87 0.99 -31.49 15.48
N PHE A 88 0.29 -30.36 15.52
CA PHE A 88 0.04 -29.62 16.76
C PHE A 88 -1.31 -29.98 17.38
N VAL A 89 -2.34 -30.16 16.55
CA VAL A 89 -3.69 -30.58 16.93
C VAL A 89 -4.22 -31.57 15.88
N PRO A 90 -4.15 -32.88 16.13
CA PRO A 90 -4.61 -33.89 15.16
C PRO A 90 -6.08 -33.70 14.77
N GLY A 91 -6.35 -33.65 13.46
CA GLY A 91 -7.69 -33.48 12.89
C GLY A 91 -8.12 -32.02 12.68
N LEU A 92 -7.24 -31.05 12.99
CA LEU A 92 -7.50 -29.62 12.79
C LEU A 92 -6.99 -29.12 11.43
N GLY A 93 -6.20 -29.90 10.71
CA GLY A 93 -5.67 -29.57 9.40
C GLY A 93 -6.76 -29.12 8.43
N GLY A 94 -6.59 -27.93 7.84
CA GLY A 94 -7.58 -27.35 6.91
C GLY A 94 -8.81 -26.70 7.55
N LEU A 95 -8.95 -26.72 8.89
CA LEU A 95 -10.12 -26.19 9.60
C LEU A 95 -9.91 -24.81 10.26
N THR A 96 -8.71 -24.24 10.14
CA THR A 96 -8.40 -22.89 10.62
C THR A 96 -8.99 -21.82 9.69
N ASP A 97 -9.52 -20.74 10.26
CA ASP A 97 -9.89 -19.57 9.46
C ASP A 97 -8.61 -18.86 8.94
N PRO A 98 -8.63 -18.21 7.76
CA PRO A 98 -7.46 -17.54 7.17
C PRO A 98 -7.19 -16.18 7.85
N VAL A 99 -6.93 -16.21 9.15
CA VAL A 99 -6.84 -15.01 10.00
C VAL A 99 -5.53 -14.98 10.79
N GLY A 100 -5.18 -13.80 11.30
CA GLY A 100 -4.13 -13.59 12.29
C GLY A 100 -4.69 -12.88 13.53
N PRO A 101 -3.82 -12.53 14.50
CA PRO A 101 -4.21 -11.87 15.74
C PRO A 101 -4.49 -10.37 15.58
N SER A 102 -4.29 -9.81 14.39
CA SER A 102 -4.49 -8.40 14.08
C SER A 102 -4.75 -8.21 12.57
N PRO A 103 -5.68 -7.34 12.14
CA PRO A 103 -6.69 -6.71 12.98
C PRO A 103 -7.74 -7.74 13.43
N VAL A 104 -8.09 -7.72 14.72
CA VAL A 104 -9.23 -8.49 15.25
C VAL A 104 -10.01 -7.67 16.26
N ILE A 105 -11.35 -7.74 16.20
CA ILE A 105 -12.23 -7.32 17.30
C ILE A 105 -12.74 -8.59 17.95
N ILE A 106 -12.53 -8.73 19.26
CA ILE A 106 -12.81 -9.97 20.01
C ILE A 106 -13.43 -9.65 21.37
N HIS A 107 -14.42 -10.44 21.78
CA HIS A 107 -14.99 -10.34 23.12
C HIS A 107 -13.96 -10.75 24.17
N VAL A 108 -13.89 -10.04 25.30
CA VAL A 108 -12.85 -10.25 26.31
C VAL A 108 -12.81 -11.69 26.83
N ASP A 109 -13.97 -12.36 26.96
CA ASP A 109 -13.99 -13.76 27.41
C ASP A 109 -13.32 -14.73 26.42
N GLN A 110 -13.41 -14.44 25.12
CA GLN A 110 -12.70 -15.22 24.10
C GLN A 110 -11.21 -14.89 24.09
N LEU A 111 -10.85 -13.61 24.28
CA LEU A 111 -9.45 -13.19 24.43
C LEU A 111 -8.76 -13.90 25.59
N LEU A 112 -9.41 -13.93 26.76
CA LEU A 112 -8.89 -14.59 27.96
C LEU A 112 -8.63 -16.09 27.74
N LYS A 113 -9.48 -16.74 26.94
CA LYS A 113 -9.32 -18.16 26.58
C LYS A 113 -8.19 -18.40 25.58
N VAL A 114 -8.04 -17.54 24.56
CA VAL A 114 -7.12 -17.78 23.44
C VAL A 114 -5.69 -17.27 23.69
N ALA A 115 -5.50 -16.26 24.56
CA ALA A 115 -4.21 -15.60 24.73
C ALA A 115 -3.07 -16.54 25.14
N GLN A 116 -3.29 -17.43 26.12
CA GLN A 116 -2.25 -18.38 26.54
C GLN A 116 -2.03 -19.51 25.50
N PRO A 117 -3.08 -20.18 24.98
CA PRO A 117 -2.90 -21.13 23.89
C PRO A 117 -2.19 -20.56 22.66
N TRP A 118 -2.46 -19.29 22.29
CA TRP A 118 -1.74 -18.61 21.20
C TRP A 118 -0.24 -18.57 21.45
N LEU A 119 0.21 -18.23 22.67
CA LEU A 119 1.63 -18.29 23.04
C LEU A 119 2.17 -19.72 22.99
N ASP A 120 1.46 -20.68 23.57
CA ASP A 120 1.91 -22.06 23.68
C ASP A 120 2.09 -22.70 22.30
N PHE A 121 1.12 -22.53 21.40
CA PHE A 121 1.22 -23.02 20.03
C PHE A 121 2.34 -22.31 19.27
N SER A 122 2.46 -20.99 19.39
CA SER A 122 3.53 -20.24 18.73
C SER A 122 4.92 -20.73 19.17
N GLN A 123 5.12 -21.00 20.47
CA GLN A 123 6.37 -21.56 21.00
C GLN A 123 6.63 -22.98 20.52
N ARG A 124 5.59 -23.84 20.47
CA ARG A 124 5.72 -25.20 19.93
C ARG A 124 6.11 -25.19 18.46
N ILE A 125 5.49 -24.32 17.66
CA ILE A 125 5.85 -24.12 16.25
C ILE A 125 7.30 -23.68 16.12
N CYS A 126 7.74 -22.70 16.92
CA CYS A 126 9.13 -22.22 16.87
C CYS A 126 10.17 -23.30 17.23
N LYS A 127 9.78 -24.38 17.91
CA LYS A 127 10.65 -25.51 18.28
C LYS A 127 10.64 -26.65 17.24
N ASP A 128 9.76 -26.60 16.24
CA ASP A 128 9.64 -27.61 15.20
C ASP A 128 10.24 -27.09 13.89
N GLY A 129 11.35 -27.69 13.44
CA GLY A 129 12.10 -27.20 12.28
C GLY A 129 11.32 -27.24 10.97
N GLU A 130 10.46 -28.23 10.78
CA GLU A 130 9.61 -28.36 9.59
C GLU A 130 8.51 -27.30 9.58
N ALA A 131 7.85 -27.07 10.72
CA ALA A 131 6.85 -26.03 10.86
C ALA A 131 7.47 -24.63 10.69
N VAL A 132 8.67 -24.39 11.22
CA VAL A 132 9.42 -23.14 10.97
C VAL A 132 9.70 -22.95 9.48
N ALA A 133 10.15 -24.00 8.78
CA ALA A 133 10.43 -23.94 7.35
C ALA A 133 9.17 -23.70 6.51
N SER A 134 8.05 -24.33 6.88
CA SER A 134 6.79 -24.24 6.12
C SER A 134 6.01 -22.95 6.38
N LEU A 135 5.91 -22.53 7.64
CA LEU A 135 5.08 -21.39 8.05
C LEU A 135 5.84 -20.05 8.02
N GLY A 136 7.18 -20.10 8.00
CA GLY A 136 8.04 -18.94 7.82
C GLY A 136 7.84 -17.84 8.88
N TRP A 137 7.73 -16.60 8.41
CA TRP A 137 7.66 -15.41 9.26
C TRP A 137 6.32 -15.24 9.99
N VAL A 138 5.24 -15.83 9.49
CA VAL A 138 3.88 -15.68 10.02
C VAL A 138 3.49 -16.79 11.01
N ARG A 139 4.49 -17.48 11.57
CA ARG A 139 4.28 -18.64 12.46
C ARG A 139 3.52 -18.34 13.74
N GLU A 140 3.56 -17.11 14.23
CA GLU A 140 2.73 -16.71 15.38
C GLU A 140 1.26 -16.51 14.98
N MET A 141 1.01 -16.03 13.75
CA MET A 141 -0.36 -15.93 13.21
C MET A 141 -0.98 -17.32 13.08
N TRP A 142 -0.18 -18.31 12.65
CA TRP A 142 -0.59 -19.72 12.70
C TRP A 142 -0.81 -20.21 14.13
N GLY A 143 0.03 -19.80 15.08
CA GLY A 143 -0.19 -20.06 16.50
C GLY A 143 -1.56 -19.54 16.98
N TYR A 144 -1.95 -18.33 16.57
CA TYR A 144 -3.27 -17.75 16.87
C TYR A 144 -4.39 -18.54 16.20
N ALA A 145 -4.28 -18.80 14.90
CA ALA A 145 -5.31 -19.50 14.13
C ALA A 145 -5.56 -20.92 14.65
N ILE A 146 -4.49 -21.64 15.00
CA ILE A 146 -4.55 -22.98 15.62
C ILE A 146 -5.18 -22.89 17.02
N ALA A 147 -4.76 -21.93 17.84
CA ALA A 147 -5.31 -21.72 19.17
C ALA A 147 -6.82 -21.47 19.11
N ALA A 148 -7.26 -20.51 18.29
CA ALA A 148 -8.66 -20.17 18.12
C ALA A 148 -9.48 -21.37 17.64
N ALA A 149 -9.01 -22.05 16.57
CA ALA A 149 -9.72 -23.19 16.02
C ALA A 149 -9.78 -24.39 17.00
N SER A 150 -8.73 -24.63 17.78
CA SER A 150 -8.72 -25.66 18.83
C SER A 150 -9.72 -25.41 19.97
N LEU A 151 -10.10 -24.14 20.17
CA LEU A 151 -11.10 -23.71 21.14
C LEU A 151 -12.51 -23.58 20.54
N GLY A 152 -12.69 -23.91 19.26
CA GLY A 152 -13.95 -23.74 18.54
C GLY A 152 -14.33 -22.28 18.23
N ILE A 153 -13.38 -21.35 18.32
CA ILE A 153 -13.60 -19.94 18.01
C ILE A 153 -13.58 -19.77 16.49
N LYS A 154 -14.70 -19.32 15.93
CA LYS A 154 -14.86 -19.01 14.51
C LYS A 154 -15.00 -17.51 14.29
N HIS A 155 -14.38 -17.01 13.22
CA HIS A 155 -14.33 -15.59 12.92
C HIS A 155 -15.32 -15.21 11.83
N ARG A 156 -15.89 -14.01 11.97
CA ARG A 156 -16.41 -13.25 10.83
C ARG A 156 -15.21 -12.72 10.04
N VAL A 157 -14.89 -13.40 8.95
CA VAL A 157 -13.75 -13.07 8.08
C VAL A 157 -14.14 -11.99 7.07
N LEU A 158 -13.42 -10.88 7.06
CA LEU A 158 -13.80 -9.67 6.33
C LEU A 158 -12.67 -9.18 5.41
N GLU A 159 -12.89 -9.22 4.10
CA GLU A 159 -11.93 -8.67 3.11
C GLU A 159 -11.82 -7.14 3.17
N ALA A 160 -12.89 -6.45 3.58
CA ALA A 160 -12.93 -4.99 3.64
C ALA A 160 -12.48 -4.42 4.99
N PHE A 161 -12.01 -5.26 5.93
CA PHE A 161 -11.61 -4.78 7.24
C PHE A 161 -10.36 -3.88 7.14
N GLN A 162 -9.37 -4.32 6.38
CA GLN A 162 -8.18 -3.53 6.07
C GLN A 162 -7.81 -3.61 4.59
N PHE A 163 -7.08 -2.60 4.14
CA PHE A 163 -6.41 -2.58 2.86
C PHE A 163 -4.90 -2.79 3.06
N GLU A 164 -4.32 -3.75 2.34
CA GLU A 164 -2.89 -4.09 2.37
C GLU A 164 -2.23 -3.92 0.99
N GLY A 165 -2.45 -2.80 0.32
CA GLY A 165 -1.87 -2.54 -1.00
C GLY A 165 -0.69 -1.57 -0.95
N GLY A 166 0.47 -2.00 -1.44
CA GLY A 166 1.55 -1.10 -1.84
C GLY A 166 1.21 -0.33 -3.13
N SER A 167 2.21 0.11 -3.87
CA SER A 167 2.08 0.98 -5.05
C SER A 167 1.16 0.49 -6.17
N ILE A 168 0.89 -0.82 -6.28
CA ILE A 168 0.04 -1.42 -7.32
C ILE A 168 -1.18 -2.14 -6.74
N GLY A 169 -1.19 -2.44 -5.45
CA GLY A 169 -2.24 -3.23 -4.80
C GLY A 169 -3.64 -2.69 -5.11
N ASN A 170 -4.51 -3.56 -5.63
CA ASN A 170 -5.94 -3.36 -5.86
C ASN A 170 -6.33 -1.96 -6.39
N ARG A 171 -5.70 -1.53 -7.51
CA ARG A 171 -5.86 -0.19 -8.14
C ARG A 171 -7.31 0.23 -8.40
N ASN A 172 -8.22 -0.73 -8.50
CA ASN A 172 -9.63 -0.50 -8.81
C ASN A 172 -10.47 -0.08 -7.58
N ARG A 173 -9.89 -0.03 -6.37
CA ARG A 173 -10.60 0.40 -5.16
C ARG A 173 -9.99 1.70 -4.63
N GLN A 174 -10.82 2.75 -4.60
CA GLN A 174 -10.46 4.04 -4.00
C GLN A 174 -10.49 3.92 -2.47
N LEU A 175 -9.44 4.42 -1.82
CA LEU A 175 -9.42 4.67 -0.38
C LEU A 175 -10.02 6.04 -0.04
N SER A 176 -10.04 6.95 -1.01
CA SER A 176 -10.49 8.33 -0.82
C SER A 176 -11.98 8.43 -0.48
N TRP A 177 -12.26 9.17 0.58
CA TRP A 177 -13.55 9.78 0.83
C TRP A 177 -13.92 10.70 -0.36
N PRO A 178 -15.19 10.79 -0.81
CA PRO A 178 -16.42 10.31 -0.17
C PRO A 178 -16.96 9.00 -0.75
N VAL A 179 -16.33 7.86 -0.46
CA VAL A 179 -17.07 6.59 -0.45
C VAL A 179 -17.81 6.49 0.88
N ALA A 180 -19.12 6.77 0.85
CA ALA A 180 -19.98 6.67 2.03
C ALA A 180 -19.84 5.28 2.67
N PRO A 181 -19.63 5.18 4.00
CA PRO A 181 -19.58 3.90 4.67
C PRO A 181 -20.93 3.20 4.48
N THR A 182 -20.94 2.07 3.76
CA THR A 182 -22.13 1.24 3.78
C THR A 182 -22.15 0.47 5.09
N PRO A 183 -23.25 0.49 5.87
CA PRO A 183 -23.34 -0.23 7.12
C PRO A 183 -23.02 -1.71 6.92
N VAL A 184 -22.20 -2.25 7.82
CA VAL A 184 -21.92 -3.68 7.86
C VAL A 184 -23.19 -4.36 8.33
N THR A 185 -23.78 -5.21 7.50
CA THR A 185 -24.86 -6.08 7.96
C THR A 185 -24.25 -7.32 8.63
N PRO A 186 -24.98 -7.97 9.55
CA PRO A 186 -24.56 -9.25 10.12
C PRO A 186 -24.31 -10.35 9.08
N ASP A 187 -24.81 -10.19 7.86
CA ASP A 187 -25.00 -11.24 6.85
C ASP A 187 -23.93 -11.29 5.73
N GLY A 188 -22.93 -10.40 5.69
CA GLY A 188 -21.83 -10.56 4.72
C GLY A 188 -20.93 -9.36 4.45
N PRO A 189 -19.89 -9.54 3.60
CA PRO A 189 -18.89 -8.53 3.27
C PRO A 189 -19.36 -7.49 2.22
N LEU A 190 -20.63 -7.59 1.79
CA LEU A 190 -21.24 -6.69 0.84
C LEU A 190 -22.32 -5.85 1.53
N ALA A 191 -22.38 -4.59 1.14
CA ALA A 191 -23.52 -3.74 1.41
C ALA A 191 -24.84 -4.39 0.95
N PRO A 192 -26.00 -4.03 1.53
CA PRO A 192 -27.32 -4.47 1.04
C PRO A 192 -27.58 -4.20 -0.46
N ASN A 193 -26.85 -3.26 -1.04
CA ASN A 193 -26.92 -2.90 -2.47
C ASN A 193 -25.89 -3.65 -3.35
N GLY A 194 -25.18 -4.64 -2.81
CA GLY A 194 -24.18 -5.43 -3.54
C GLY A 194 -22.84 -4.72 -3.77
N LEU A 195 -22.63 -3.52 -3.22
CA LEU A 195 -21.35 -2.81 -3.32
C LEU A 195 -20.31 -3.37 -2.32
N PRO A 196 -19.02 -3.42 -2.69
CA PRO A 196 -17.96 -3.75 -1.74
C PRO A 196 -17.94 -2.74 -0.60
N MET A 197 -17.77 -3.22 0.64
CA MET A 197 -17.60 -2.30 1.77
C MET A 197 -16.32 -1.49 1.62
N PRO A 198 -16.33 -0.21 2.04
CA PRO A 198 -15.11 0.58 2.06
C PRO A 198 -14.18 0.13 3.19
N TYR A 199 -12.88 0.29 2.98
CA TYR A 199 -11.87 -0.12 3.96
C TYR A 199 -11.91 0.74 5.22
N TYR A 200 -11.82 0.09 6.39
CA TYR A 200 -11.73 0.78 7.69
C TYR A 200 -10.29 1.10 8.08
N ILE A 201 -9.37 0.21 7.74
CA ILE A 201 -7.97 0.30 8.09
C ILE A 201 -7.13 0.37 6.82
N PHE A 202 -6.11 1.22 6.82
CA PHE A 202 -5.00 1.16 5.90
C PHE A 202 -3.78 0.59 6.63
N HIS A 203 -3.33 -0.59 6.21
CA HIS A 203 -2.16 -1.25 6.79
C HIS A 203 -0.94 -0.92 5.91
N TYR A 204 -0.11 0.03 6.34
CA TYR A 204 1.02 0.54 5.54
C TYR A 204 2.28 -0.34 5.66
N THR A 205 2.07 -1.66 5.63
CA THR A 205 3.16 -2.64 5.73
C THR A 205 4.03 -2.71 4.48
N TYR A 206 3.44 -2.42 3.31
CA TYR A 206 4.14 -2.33 2.04
C TYR A 206 4.52 -0.88 1.75
N GLY A 207 5.76 -0.68 1.30
CA GLY A 207 6.20 0.62 0.80
C GLY A 207 5.28 1.13 -0.32
N ILE A 208 5.01 2.43 -0.28
CA ILE A 208 4.32 3.13 -1.36
C ILE A 208 5.39 3.82 -2.20
N GLU A 209 5.66 3.24 -3.35
CA GLU A 209 6.83 3.52 -4.17
C GLU A 209 6.38 4.01 -5.55
N TYR A 210 6.86 5.17 -5.96
CA TYR A 210 6.54 5.78 -7.23
C TYR A 210 7.79 6.32 -7.91
N SER A 211 7.81 6.39 -9.24
CA SER A 211 8.71 7.34 -9.91
C SER A 211 8.24 8.78 -9.66
N THR A 212 9.09 9.78 -9.93
CA THR A 212 8.73 11.21 -9.84
C THR A 212 7.55 11.59 -10.74
N GLU A 213 7.29 10.80 -11.78
CA GLU A 213 6.13 10.97 -12.66
C GLU A 213 4.86 10.30 -12.15
N GLY A 214 4.90 9.57 -11.02
CA GLY A 214 3.74 8.94 -10.36
C GLY A 214 3.44 7.52 -10.78
N LEU A 215 4.46 6.82 -11.25
CA LEU A 215 4.32 5.45 -11.74
C LEU A 215 4.70 4.48 -10.65
N PRO A 216 3.82 3.54 -10.30
CA PRO A 216 4.08 2.69 -9.17
C PRO A 216 5.25 1.76 -9.47
N THR A 217 6.21 1.70 -8.55
CA THR A 217 7.29 0.73 -8.56
C THR A 217 6.96 -0.39 -7.57
N GLU A 218 7.30 -1.63 -7.93
CA GLU A 218 7.15 -2.80 -7.06
C GLU A 218 8.51 -3.45 -6.84
N LEU A 219 8.70 -4.05 -5.67
CA LEU A 219 9.90 -4.80 -5.28
C LEU A 219 11.20 -3.98 -5.26
N GLN A 220 11.10 -2.66 -5.38
CA GLN A 220 12.20 -1.73 -5.31
C GLN A 220 11.72 -0.37 -4.79
N VAL A 221 12.63 0.36 -4.16
CA VAL A 221 12.39 1.73 -3.70
C VAL A 221 12.20 2.64 -4.92
N GLY A 222 11.11 3.40 -4.93
CA GLY A 222 10.78 4.37 -5.97
C GLY A 222 11.58 5.67 -5.83
N GLU A 223 11.55 6.51 -6.87
CA GLU A 223 12.15 7.85 -6.81
C GLU A 223 11.42 8.76 -5.80
N TRP A 224 10.11 8.56 -5.63
CA TRP A 224 9.35 8.95 -4.47
C TRP A 224 8.97 7.69 -3.68
N SER A 225 9.25 7.70 -2.39
CA SER A 225 9.01 6.55 -1.53
C SER A 225 8.42 6.97 -0.19
N LEU A 226 7.41 6.22 0.22
CA LEU A 226 6.86 6.25 1.57
C LEU A 226 6.79 4.84 2.12
N ASP A 227 7.91 4.40 2.70
CA ASP A 227 8.05 3.14 3.45
C ASP A 227 8.48 3.45 4.89
N LYS A 228 7.79 2.83 5.87
CA LYS A 228 8.11 2.95 7.30
C LYS A 228 9.55 2.51 7.62
N ARG A 229 10.10 1.60 6.83
CA ARG A 229 11.47 1.07 6.99
C ARG A 229 12.53 2.15 6.81
N HIS A 230 12.22 3.23 6.09
CA HIS A 230 13.12 4.38 5.92
C HIS A 230 13.37 5.15 7.22
N TYR A 231 12.51 4.97 8.21
CA TYR A 231 12.54 5.71 9.46
C TYR A 231 12.85 4.80 10.66
N MET A 232 13.38 3.59 10.43
CA MET A 232 13.79 2.72 11.53
C MET A 232 14.82 3.43 12.43
N GLY A 233 14.46 3.60 13.71
CA GLY A 233 15.30 4.29 14.69
C GLY A 233 15.16 5.81 14.72
N SER A 234 14.21 6.40 13.99
CA SER A 234 13.93 7.84 14.04
C SER A 234 12.45 8.17 13.85
N SER A 235 12.02 9.32 14.33
CA SER A 235 10.68 9.85 14.07
C SER A 235 10.56 10.37 12.63
N LEU A 236 9.39 10.20 12.01
CA LEU A 236 9.06 10.80 10.71
C LEU A 236 9.25 12.34 10.74
N PRO A 237 9.56 13.00 9.62
CA PRO A 237 9.54 14.45 9.56
C PRO A 237 8.11 14.99 9.71
N HIS A 238 7.95 16.23 10.21
CA HIS A 238 6.63 16.88 10.33
C HIS A 238 5.92 17.08 8.98
N SER A 239 6.68 17.17 7.89
CA SER A 239 6.14 17.33 6.55
C SER A 239 6.82 16.34 5.61
N LEU A 240 6.09 15.29 5.25
CA LEU A 240 6.49 14.36 4.21
C LEU A 240 6.44 15.03 2.83
N THR A 241 7.32 14.61 1.93
CA THR A 241 7.34 15.06 0.53
C THR A 241 6.02 14.73 -0.16
N PRO A 242 5.38 15.66 -0.90
CA PRO A 242 4.17 15.36 -1.65
C PRO A 242 4.40 14.21 -2.64
N PRO A 243 3.45 13.26 -2.77
CA PRO A 243 3.55 12.24 -3.79
C PRO A 243 3.42 12.87 -5.19
N PRO A 244 3.92 12.19 -6.22
CA PRO A 244 3.73 12.59 -7.61
C PRO A 244 2.25 12.77 -7.95
N THR A 245 1.94 13.68 -8.87
CA THR A 245 0.56 14.04 -9.22
C THR A 245 -0.29 12.86 -9.69
N CYS A 246 0.28 11.87 -10.38
CA CYS A 246 -0.46 10.67 -10.82
C CYS A 246 -0.33 9.45 -9.89
N ALA A 247 0.26 9.63 -8.70
CA ALA A 247 0.23 8.61 -7.67
C ALA A 247 -1.22 8.25 -7.29
N HIS A 248 -1.40 7.05 -6.77
CA HIS A 248 -2.72 6.58 -6.35
C HIS A 248 -3.14 7.26 -5.03
N ASP A 249 -4.44 7.34 -4.75
CA ASP A 249 -5.02 8.12 -3.64
C ASP A 249 -4.42 7.77 -2.28
N ARG A 250 -4.04 6.50 -2.05
CA ARG A 250 -3.32 6.01 -0.88
C ARG A 250 -2.09 6.83 -0.51
N ALA A 251 -1.31 7.30 -1.48
CA ALA A 251 -0.08 8.04 -1.24
C ALA A 251 -0.40 9.42 -0.63
N PHE A 252 -1.46 10.05 -1.15
CA PHE A 252 -1.96 11.33 -0.68
C PHE A 252 -2.63 11.19 0.69
N ILE A 253 -3.43 10.14 0.91
CA ILE A 253 -4.11 9.87 2.18
C ILE A 253 -3.09 9.59 3.28
N LEU A 254 -2.15 8.67 3.04
CA LEU A 254 -1.12 8.30 4.02
C LEU A 254 -0.30 9.52 4.43
N ARG A 255 0.18 10.29 3.45
CA ARG A 255 0.88 11.55 3.69
C ARG A 255 0.06 12.53 4.53
N SER A 256 -1.21 12.73 4.17
CA SER A 256 -2.07 13.71 4.83
C SER A 256 -2.33 13.35 6.28
N LEU A 257 -2.59 12.08 6.56
CA LEU A 257 -2.82 11.57 7.92
C LEU A 257 -1.56 11.67 8.77
N PHE A 258 -0.39 11.33 8.22
CA PHE A 258 0.88 11.51 8.95
C PHE A 258 1.19 12.98 9.22
N ASN A 259 1.11 13.86 8.22
CA ASN A 259 1.38 15.28 8.42
C ASN A 259 0.41 15.89 9.46
N ASN A 260 -0.87 15.50 9.44
CA ASN A 260 -1.84 15.94 10.42
C ASN A 260 -1.49 15.47 11.85
N ALA A 261 -1.09 14.20 11.99
CA ALA A 261 -0.68 13.64 13.27
C ALA A 261 0.59 14.32 13.82
N THR A 262 1.63 14.48 13.00
CA THR A 262 2.90 15.09 13.41
C THR A 262 2.79 16.59 13.67
N GLU A 263 1.87 17.30 12.99
CA GLU A 263 1.54 18.69 13.30
C GLU A 263 0.82 18.79 14.66
N SER A 264 -0.11 17.88 14.94
CA SER A 264 -0.87 17.84 16.20
C SER A 264 0.01 17.54 17.42
N LEU A 265 1.04 16.70 17.25
CA LEU A 265 2.01 16.37 18.31
C LEU A 265 3.02 17.50 18.56
N GLY A 266 3.08 18.53 17.70
CA GLY A 266 3.83 19.77 17.93
C GLY A 266 5.29 19.56 18.34
N ARG A 267 5.74 20.24 19.41
CA ARG A 267 7.14 20.19 19.88
C ARG A 267 7.53 18.87 20.55
N SER A 268 6.56 18.05 20.96
CA SER A 268 6.84 16.74 21.55
C SER A 268 7.39 15.81 20.48
N TRP A 269 6.90 15.92 19.25
CA TRP A 269 7.45 15.22 18.10
C TRP A 269 8.78 15.85 17.66
N SER A 270 9.89 15.39 18.23
CA SER A 270 11.24 15.78 17.77
C SER A 270 11.66 14.89 16.61
N PRO A 271 11.75 15.39 15.36
CA PRO A 271 12.44 14.66 14.30
C PRO A 271 13.88 14.47 14.77
N ALA A 272 14.46 13.30 14.56
CA ALA A 272 15.88 13.15 14.83
C ALA A 272 16.63 14.22 14.02
N ASN A 273 17.48 15.02 14.69
CA ASN A 273 18.52 15.84 14.03
C ASN A 273 19.57 14.96 13.29
N GLY A 274 19.27 13.68 13.08
CA GLY A 274 19.97 12.82 12.16
C GLY A 274 19.74 13.35 10.75
N ARG A 275 20.78 13.98 10.21
CA ARG A 275 21.21 13.59 8.87
C ARG A 275 21.24 12.07 8.85
N VAL A 276 20.15 11.42 8.44
CA VAL A 276 20.30 10.22 7.62
C VAL A 276 20.99 10.78 6.40
N GLY A 277 22.33 10.76 6.44
CA GLY A 277 23.12 11.21 5.33
C GLY A 277 22.58 10.50 4.11
N SER A 278 22.48 11.21 3.00
CA SER A 278 22.35 10.64 1.66
C SER A 278 23.25 9.41 1.43
N ALA A 279 24.30 9.22 2.24
CA ALA A 279 25.16 8.05 2.32
C ALA A 279 24.50 6.75 2.86
N GLU A 280 23.59 6.77 3.84
CA GLU A 280 22.96 5.54 4.38
C GLU A 280 21.69 5.12 3.62
N LEU A 281 20.95 6.10 3.08
CA LEU A 281 19.98 5.84 1.99
C LEU A 281 20.71 5.26 0.76
N GLY A 282 21.98 5.59 0.58
CA GLY A 282 22.87 5.03 -0.44
C GLY A 282 23.08 3.51 -0.37
N ALA A 283 22.86 2.88 0.80
CA ALA A 283 23.05 1.44 0.97
C ALA A 283 21.84 0.60 0.49
N PHE A 284 20.66 1.21 0.38
CA PHE A 284 19.45 0.61 -0.20
C PHE A 284 19.13 1.15 -1.60
N ASN A 285 19.87 2.16 -2.05
CA ASN A 285 19.81 2.68 -3.41
C ASN A 285 20.55 1.75 -4.39
N HIS A 286 19.83 0.82 -5.00
CA HIS A 286 20.10 0.61 -6.41
C HIS A 286 19.61 1.86 -7.15
N PHE A 287 20.57 2.59 -7.70
CA PHE A 287 20.47 3.78 -8.54
C PHE A 287 20.69 5.11 -7.82
N SER A 288 21.95 5.54 -7.95
CA SER A 288 22.32 6.88 -8.36
C SER A 288 21.13 7.75 -8.78
N LEU A 289 20.89 8.78 -7.98
CA LEU A 289 20.45 10.08 -8.46
C LEU A 289 21.06 10.30 -9.86
N ARG A 290 20.26 10.23 -10.91
CA ARG A 290 20.55 11.10 -12.05
C ARG A 290 20.52 12.49 -11.45
N ARG A 291 21.71 13.08 -11.35
CA ARG A 291 21.92 14.43 -10.84
C ARG A 291 20.80 15.31 -11.39
N GLU A 292 20.22 16.16 -10.55
CA GLU A 292 19.20 17.15 -10.89
C GLU A 292 19.56 18.05 -12.10
N ASN A 293 20.80 17.95 -12.61
CA ASN A 293 21.34 18.65 -13.76
C ASN A 293 21.44 17.83 -15.07
N GLU A 294 21.05 16.55 -15.12
CA GLU A 294 20.96 15.80 -16.38
C GLU A 294 19.49 15.72 -16.83
N ALA A 295 19.10 16.65 -17.72
CA ALA A 295 17.78 16.67 -18.33
C ALA A 295 17.43 15.30 -18.93
N ASN A 296 16.21 14.83 -18.66
CA ASN A 296 15.67 13.61 -19.26
C ASN A 296 15.86 13.66 -20.80
N PRO A 297 16.59 12.71 -21.42
CA PRO A 297 16.84 12.72 -22.86
C PRO A 297 15.55 12.76 -23.69
N ALA A 298 14.46 12.19 -23.18
CA ALA A 298 13.16 12.26 -23.84
C ALA A 298 12.56 13.67 -23.84
N ARG A 299 12.88 14.53 -22.86
CA ARG A 299 12.46 15.94 -22.84
C ARG A 299 13.28 16.82 -23.78
N ALA A 300 14.48 16.38 -24.19
CA ALA A 300 15.30 17.10 -25.16
C ALA A 300 14.78 16.95 -26.60
N ASP A 301 14.02 15.89 -26.88
CA ASP A 301 13.37 15.67 -28.17
C ASP A 301 11.93 16.26 -28.15
N PRO A 302 11.54 17.11 -29.13
CA PRO A 302 10.21 17.71 -29.16
C PRO A 302 9.05 16.71 -29.19
N VAL A 303 9.23 15.55 -29.84
CA VAL A 303 8.23 14.48 -29.88
C VAL A 303 8.21 13.75 -28.54
N GLY A 304 9.39 13.48 -27.99
CA GLY A 304 9.56 12.89 -26.67
C GLY A 304 8.90 13.69 -25.56
N ALA A 305 9.13 15.01 -25.55
CA ALA A 305 8.55 15.93 -24.57
C ALA A 305 7.02 15.95 -24.63
N ARG A 306 6.44 15.79 -25.81
CA ARG A 306 4.98 15.76 -26.02
C ARG A 306 4.35 14.42 -25.65
N ILE A 307 5.03 13.31 -25.90
CA ILE A 307 4.47 11.98 -25.62
C ILE A 307 4.69 11.53 -24.17
N LEU A 308 5.68 12.12 -23.48
CA LEU A 308 5.97 11.86 -22.08
C LEU A 308 4.73 12.03 -21.19
N GLY A 309 4.44 11.04 -20.35
CA GLY A 309 3.30 11.05 -19.44
C GLY A 309 1.95 10.74 -20.07
N THR A 310 1.89 10.50 -21.40
CA THR A 310 0.62 10.26 -22.09
C THR A 310 0.17 8.80 -22.03
N GLY A 311 -1.15 8.62 -21.94
CA GLY A 311 -1.85 7.34 -21.95
C GLY A 311 -3.28 7.50 -21.43
N PRO A 312 -4.08 6.41 -21.36
CA PRO A 312 -3.76 5.08 -21.85
C PRO A 312 -3.84 4.98 -23.37
N TRP A 313 -2.82 4.42 -24.01
CA TRP A 313 -2.80 4.11 -25.45
C TRP A 313 -3.25 2.68 -25.71
N ASP A 314 -4.13 2.50 -26.70
CA ASP A 314 -4.44 1.20 -27.29
C ASP A 314 -3.79 1.10 -28.68
N LEU A 315 -2.87 0.14 -28.83
CA LEU A 315 -2.14 -0.13 -30.05
C LEU A 315 -2.44 -1.52 -30.57
N SER A 316 -2.68 -1.65 -31.88
CA SER A 316 -2.70 -2.96 -32.53
C SER A 316 -2.15 -2.86 -33.94
N GLY A 317 -1.57 -3.96 -34.41
CA GLY A 317 -0.83 -3.94 -35.66
C GLY A 317 -0.19 -5.27 -36.00
N THR A 318 0.70 -5.23 -36.99
CA THR A 318 1.55 -6.34 -37.40
C THR A 318 3.02 -5.95 -37.38
N GLN A 319 3.88 -6.88 -37.00
CA GLN A 319 5.32 -6.82 -37.19
C GLN A 319 5.77 -8.08 -37.93
N GLY A 320 6.22 -7.95 -39.18
CA GLY A 320 6.39 -9.09 -40.08
C GLY A 320 5.06 -9.83 -40.29
N SER A 321 4.99 -11.11 -39.89
CA SER A 321 3.77 -11.92 -39.91
C SER A 321 3.03 -11.97 -38.56
N THR A 322 3.61 -11.40 -37.50
CA THR A 322 3.09 -11.50 -36.13
C THR A 322 2.13 -10.35 -35.84
N HIS A 323 0.94 -10.69 -35.35
CA HIS A 323 -0.04 -9.70 -34.91
C HIS A 323 0.17 -9.34 -33.44
N PHE A 324 0.04 -8.07 -33.10
CA PHE A 324 0.11 -7.62 -31.72
C PHE A 324 -1.07 -6.75 -31.32
N ARG A 325 -1.36 -6.76 -30.01
CA ARG A 325 -2.31 -5.86 -29.37
C ARG A 325 -1.83 -5.49 -27.98
N ILE A 326 -1.58 -4.20 -27.76
CA ILE A 326 -1.15 -3.62 -26.50
C ILE A 326 -2.28 -2.70 -26.05
N ARG A 327 -2.79 -2.91 -24.83
CA ARG A 327 -3.86 -2.09 -24.25
C ARG A 327 -3.33 -1.27 -23.09
N SER A 328 -3.90 -0.09 -22.89
CA SER A 328 -3.60 0.79 -21.76
C SER A 328 -2.11 1.02 -21.53
N LEU A 329 -1.39 1.34 -22.61
CA LEU A 329 0.03 1.65 -22.63
C LEU A 329 0.28 3.10 -22.19
N TRP A 330 1.29 3.34 -21.35
CA TRP A 330 1.69 4.67 -20.89
C TRP A 330 3.17 4.92 -21.18
N PHE A 331 3.50 6.12 -21.67
CA PHE A 331 4.89 6.55 -21.94
C PHE A 331 5.47 7.29 -20.74
N LEU A 332 6.47 6.70 -20.08
CA LEU A 332 6.91 7.14 -18.75
C LEU A 332 8.23 7.92 -18.79
N GLY A 333 8.42 8.84 -17.84
CA GLY A 333 9.56 9.75 -17.74
C GLY A 333 10.93 9.10 -17.92
N ASN A 334 11.17 8.03 -17.18
CA ASN A 334 12.44 7.31 -17.13
C ASN A 334 12.65 6.29 -18.28
N GLY A 335 11.91 6.41 -19.39
CA GLY A 335 12.01 5.52 -20.55
C GLY A 335 11.33 4.16 -20.34
N TRP A 336 10.35 4.08 -19.45
CA TRP A 336 9.55 2.88 -19.22
C TRP A 336 8.19 2.94 -19.93
N LEU A 337 7.65 1.77 -20.23
CA LEU A 337 6.29 1.56 -20.72
C LEU A 337 5.54 0.72 -19.69
N SER A 338 4.29 1.08 -19.40
CA SER A 338 3.43 0.30 -18.50
C SER A 338 2.16 -0.15 -19.22
N SER A 339 1.80 -1.43 -19.09
CA SER A 339 0.54 -2.01 -19.59
C SER A 339 -0.02 -3.04 -18.61
N PRO A 340 -1.31 -3.43 -18.72
CA PRO A 340 -1.91 -4.48 -17.86
C PRO A 340 -1.27 -5.88 -18.03
N ARG A 341 -0.46 -6.10 -19.07
CA ARG A 341 0.20 -7.39 -19.35
C ARG A 341 1.70 -7.37 -19.06
N GLY A 342 2.23 -6.29 -18.49
CA GLY A 342 3.63 -6.14 -18.13
C GLY A 342 4.23 -4.81 -18.54
N HIS A 343 5.54 -4.69 -18.30
CA HIS A 343 6.33 -3.47 -18.50
C HIS A 343 7.25 -3.59 -19.72
N GLY A 344 7.68 -2.44 -20.24
CA GLY A 344 8.60 -2.34 -21.36
C GLY A 344 9.49 -1.10 -21.28
N ARG A 345 10.33 -0.87 -22.28
CA ARG A 345 11.18 0.31 -22.39
C ARG A 345 10.79 1.13 -23.60
N TRP A 346 11.01 2.43 -23.53
CA TRP A 346 10.98 3.29 -24.69
C TRP A 346 12.09 4.34 -24.65
N SER A 347 12.43 4.83 -25.83
CA SER A 347 13.33 5.96 -26.01
C SER A 347 12.88 6.75 -27.23
N VAL A 348 13.43 7.95 -27.36
CA VAL A 348 13.20 8.82 -28.51
C VAL A 348 14.53 9.35 -29.02
N LYS A 349 14.67 9.38 -30.34
CA LYS A 349 15.80 10.02 -31.00
C LYS A 349 15.33 10.57 -32.33
N GLU A 350 15.53 11.85 -32.55
CA GLU A 350 15.21 12.53 -33.81
C GLU A 350 13.74 12.31 -34.22
N GLY A 351 12.82 12.39 -33.24
CA GLY A 351 11.39 12.21 -33.43
C GLY A 351 10.90 10.76 -33.62
N VAL A 352 11.81 9.78 -33.64
CA VAL A 352 11.46 8.35 -33.73
C VAL A 352 11.42 7.74 -32.33
N LEU A 353 10.27 7.15 -32.00
CA LEU A 353 10.02 6.45 -30.76
C LEU A 353 10.41 4.98 -30.92
N THR A 354 11.34 4.49 -30.12
CA THR A 354 11.67 3.07 -30.05
C THR A 354 10.99 2.47 -28.83
N LEU A 355 10.19 1.42 -29.01
CA LEU A 355 9.45 0.72 -27.95
C LEU A 355 9.87 -0.75 -27.90
N ASP A 356 10.21 -1.22 -26.71
CA ASP A 356 10.52 -2.61 -26.39
C ASP A 356 9.50 -3.10 -25.36
N VAL A 357 8.50 -3.89 -25.77
CA VAL A 357 7.43 -4.32 -24.86
C VAL A 357 6.95 -5.72 -25.21
N CYS A 358 6.97 -6.63 -24.24
CA CYS A 358 6.50 -8.01 -24.40
C CYS A 358 7.13 -8.75 -25.61
N GLY A 359 8.42 -8.54 -25.88
CA GLY A 359 9.13 -9.15 -27.00
C GLY A 359 8.89 -8.50 -28.37
N LEU A 360 8.15 -7.40 -28.42
CA LEU A 360 7.95 -6.57 -29.62
C LEU A 360 8.94 -5.40 -29.59
N HIS A 361 9.60 -5.17 -30.72
CA HIS A 361 10.52 -4.04 -30.92
C HIS A 361 9.96 -3.13 -32.01
N LEU A 362 9.32 -2.02 -31.63
CA LEU A 362 8.62 -1.13 -32.56
C LEU A 362 9.36 0.19 -32.69
N GLN A 363 9.51 0.67 -33.94
CA GLN A 363 9.92 2.04 -34.22
C GLN A 363 8.71 2.81 -34.74
N LEU A 364 8.28 3.81 -33.98
CA LEU A 364 7.06 4.55 -34.20
C LEU A 364 7.34 6.04 -34.40
N VAL A 365 6.43 6.72 -35.08
CA VAL A 365 6.35 8.18 -35.19
C VAL A 365 5.02 8.63 -34.61
N ALA A 366 5.03 9.78 -33.93
CA ALA A 366 3.81 10.37 -33.38
C ALA A 366 3.27 11.48 -34.28
N GLY A 367 1.98 11.40 -34.58
CA GLY A 367 1.20 12.46 -35.20
C GLY A 367 0.36 13.17 -34.15
N PHE A 368 0.50 14.48 -34.06
CA PHE A 368 -0.26 15.33 -33.13
C PHE A 368 -1.22 16.21 -33.93
N SER A 369 -2.52 16.06 -33.71
CA SER A 369 -3.54 16.91 -34.34
C SER A 369 -4.64 17.30 -33.34
N GLU A 370 -5.38 18.37 -33.64
CA GLU A 370 -6.52 18.82 -32.84
C GLU A 370 -7.66 17.79 -32.78
N ASN A 371 -7.74 16.92 -33.79
CA ASN A 371 -8.75 15.86 -33.89
C ASN A 371 -8.31 14.54 -33.24
N GLY A 372 -7.12 14.51 -32.61
CA GLY A 372 -6.58 13.34 -31.93
C GLY A 372 -5.11 13.11 -32.22
N TRP A 373 -4.49 12.34 -31.33
CA TRP A 373 -3.08 11.94 -31.44
C TRP A 373 -3.00 10.48 -31.87
N GLY A 374 -1.99 10.17 -32.69
CA GLY A 374 -1.81 8.83 -33.23
C GLY A 374 -0.35 8.42 -33.29
N LEU A 375 -0.11 7.12 -33.23
CA LEU A 375 1.19 6.50 -33.44
C LEU A 375 1.16 5.69 -34.74
N GLY A 376 2.12 5.94 -35.62
CA GLY A 376 2.34 5.20 -36.86
C GLY A 376 3.71 4.52 -36.85
N CYS A 377 3.96 3.57 -37.75
CA CYS A 377 5.29 3.00 -37.91
C CYS A 377 6.25 4.02 -38.55
N ALA A 378 7.48 4.10 -38.04
CA ALA A 378 8.53 4.93 -38.63
C ALA A 378 9.01 4.40 -39.99
N SER A 379 8.86 3.09 -40.23
CA SER A 379 9.12 2.43 -41.51
C SER A 379 7.98 1.47 -41.84
N SER A 380 7.55 1.47 -43.11
CA SER A 380 6.51 0.57 -43.63
C SER A 380 7.02 -0.85 -43.91
N LYS A 381 8.34 -1.07 -43.88
CA LYS A 381 8.93 -2.41 -44.09
C LYS A 381 8.77 -3.26 -42.84
N GLY A 382 7.71 -4.07 -42.80
CA GLY A 382 7.48 -5.07 -41.76
C GLY A 382 6.86 -4.53 -40.48
N CYS A 383 6.26 -3.34 -40.50
CA CYS A 383 5.48 -2.78 -39.40
C CYS A 383 4.21 -2.13 -39.96
N GLU A 384 3.05 -2.47 -39.41
CA GLU A 384 1.76 -1.85 -39.73
C GLU A 384 1.02 -1.53 -38.42
N ILE A 385 0.64 -0.28 -38.18
CA ILE A 385 -0.28 0.08 -37.10
C ILE A 385 -1.71 0.11 -37.66
N ARG A 386 -2.56 -0.80 -37.20
CA ARG A 386 -3.99 -0.88 -37.58
C ARG A 386 -4.87 -0.05 -36.67
N GLN A 387 -4.50 0.09 -35.40
CA GLN A 387 -5.20 0.94 -34.45
C GLN A 387 -4.19 1.65 -33.55
N SER A 388 -4.33 2.97 -33.45
CA SER A 388 -3.68 3.78 -32.42
C SER A 388 -4.71 4.74 -31.84
N VAL A 389 -5.10 4.50 -30.59
CA VAL A 389 -6.11 5.32 -29.90
C VAL A 389 -5.56 5.73 -28.54
N LEU A 390 -5.40 7.03 -28.34
CA LEU A 390 -5.21 7.61 -27.01
C LEU A 390 -6.58 7.73 -26.33
N LYS A 391 -6.82 6.93 -25.29
CA LYS A 391 -8.07 6.89 -24.53
C LYS A 391 -8.09 7.94 -23.41
N ALA A 392 -7.74 9.17 -23.75
CA ALA A 392 -7.80 10.29 -22.83
C ALA A 392 -9.08 11.13 -23.08
N PRO A 393 -9.73 11.65 -22.03
CA PRO A 393 -10.79 12.64 -22.17
C PRO A 393 -10.36 13.85 -23.02
N MET A 394 -11.28 14.45 -23.79
CA MET A 394 -10.99 15.60 -24.67
C MET A 394 -10.38 16.80 -23.93
N GLU A 395 -10.72 16.97 -22.66
CA GLU A 395 -10.13 17.95 -21.73
C GLU A 395 -8.64 17.72 -21.49
N HIS A 396 -8.18 16.47 -21.39
CA HIS A 396 -6.76 16.13 -21.23
C HIS A 396 -5.97 16.31 -22.54
N LEU A 397 -6.58 15.97 -23.68
CA LEU A 397 -5.98 16.22 -25.00
C LEU A 397 -5.76 17.71 -25.25
N SER A 398 -6.69 18.56 -24.80
CA SER A 398 -6.60 20.02 -24.91
C SER A 398 -5.50 20.60 -24.02
N LEU A 399 -5.28 20.03 -22.83
CA LEU A 399 -4.18 20.38 -21.92
C LEU A 399 -2.82 19.93 -22.46
N TRP A 400 -2.72 18.74 -23.06
CA TRP A 400 -1.46 18.19 -23.60
C TRP A 400 -1.07 18.75 -24.97
N ALA A 401 -2.02 19.30 -25.74
CA ALA A 401 -1.76 19.95 -27.02
C ALA A 401 -1.16 21.36 -26.87
N GLN A 402 -1.27 21.97 -25.68
CA GLN A 402 -0.66 23.25 -25.39
C GLN A 402 0.85 23.09 -25.17
N PRO A 403 1.70 23.98 -25.68
CA PRO A 403 3.11 23.99 -25.29
C PRO A 403 3.20 24.14 -23.78
N ALA A 404 4.11 23.38 -23.14
CA ALA A 404 4.34 23.47 -21.70
C ALA A 404 4.63 24.93 -21.33
N ALA A 405 3.67 25.59 -20.69
CA ALA A 405 3.84 26.95 -20.19
C ALA A 405 4.62 26.88 -18.88
N ALA A 406 5.63 27.73 -18.75
CA ALA A 406 6.22 27.97 -17.44
C ALA A 406 5.12 28.51 -16.51
N VAL A 407 5.05 27.96 -15.31
CA VAL A 407 4.07 28.34 -14.30
C VAL A 407 4.34 29.80 -13.91
N THR A 408 3.34 30.67 -14.08
CA THR A 408 3.50 32.13 -13.92
C THR A 408 2.45 32.77 -13.02
N ASP A 409 1.39 32.04 -12.65
CA ASP A 409 0.37 32.56 -11.75
C ASP A 409 0.77 32.33 -10.27
N GLU A 410 0.40 33.30 -9.44
CA GLU A 410 0.79 33.35 -8.04
C GLU A 410 0.27 32.16 -7.23
N LEU A 411 -0.85 31.52 -7.62
CA LEU A 411 -1.41 30.38 -6.90
C LEU A 411 -0.60 29.10 -7.18
N SER A 412 -0.22 28.86 -8.43
CA SER A 412 0.61 27.71 -8.80
C SER A 412 2.07 27.86 -8.30
N LEU A 413 2.60 29.10 -8.25
CA LEU A 413 3.87 29.41 -7.57
C LEU A 413 3.76 29.31 -6.03
N ARG A 414 2.58 29.51 -5.44
CA ARG A 414 2.28 29.29 -4.01
C ARG A 414 2.04 27.82 -3.67
N VAL A 415 1.65 26.97 -4.61
CA VAL A 415 1.57 25.52 -4.39
C VAL A 415 2.98 24.89 -4.36
N GLU A 416 3.97 25.53 -4.97
CA GLU A 416 5.41 25.27 -4.73
C GLU A 416 5.95 25.90 -3.42
N GLY A 417 5.17 26.70 -2.69
CA GLY A 417 5.62 27.46 -1.52
C GLY A 417 4.53 27.67 -0.45
N SER A 418 4.56 26.82 0.57
CA SER A 418 3.79 26.83 1.82
C SER A 418 3.21 28.16 2.35
N GLY A 419 1.94 28.14 2.80
CA GLY A 419 1.34 28.98 3.87
C GLY A 419 -0.02 29.58 3.52
N HIS A 420 -0.97 29.91 4.42
CA HIS A 420 -1.31 29.53 5.81
C HIS A 420 -2.84 29.32 5.82
N TYR A 421 -3.37 28.29 6.48
CA TYR A 421 -4.81 28.20 6.73
C TYR A 421 -5.20 29.04 7.96
N ARG A 422 -6.13 29.97 7.78
CA ARG A 422 -6.77 30.74 8.86
C ARG A 422 -8.12 30.08 9.20
N GLY A 423 -8.20 29.39 10.34
CA GLY A 423 -9.46 28.92 10.92
C GLY A 423 -10.35 30.07 11.43
N PRO A 424 -11.62 29.79 11.79
CA PRO A 424 -12.60 30.83 12.11
C PRO A 424 -12.22 31.59 13.39
N LYS A 425 -12.45 32.90 13.37
CA LYS A 425 -12.24 33.78 14.52
C LYS A 425 -13.16 33.37 15.67
N ALA A 426 -12.58 32.90 16.77
CA ALA A 426 -13.20 33.02 18.07
C ALA A 426 -13.23 34.50 18.49
N GLY A 427 -14.38 34.96 18.97
CA GLY A 427 -14.51 36.25 19.62
C GLY A 427 -15.96 36.59 19.95
N GLY A 428 -16.34 36.40 21.22
CA GLY A 428 -17.52 37.07 21.78
C GLY A 428 -18.16 36.39 22.99
N LEU A 429 -17.50 36.54 24.16
CA LEU A 429 -17.94 36.24 25.54
C LEU A 429 -17.99 34.78 25.99
#